data_AF-A0A6M0BQ73-F1
#
_entry.id   AF-A0A6M0BQ73-F1
#
_cell.length_a   1.000
_cell.length_b   1.000
_cell.length_c   1.000
_cell.angle_alpha   90.00
_cell.angle_beta   90.00
_cell.angle_gamma   90.00
#
_symmetry.space_group_name_H-M   'P 1'
#
loop_
_entity.id
_entity.type
_entity.pdbx_description
1 polymer ?
#
loop_
_entity_poly.entity_id
_entity_poly.type
_entity_poly.pdbx_seq_one_letter_code
_entity_poly.pdbx_strand_id
1 'polypeptide(L)' 'MPAAVGTIETLGFPGVLAAADAMVKAGAVTLVSYDKSEKGRFMVSVRGKIS' A
#
# COMPACT_ATOMS: atom_id res chain seq x y z
N MET A 1 6.82 -12.47 -15.84
CA MET A 1 7.83 -11.81 -14.98
C MET A 1 7.23 -11.66 -13.59
N PRO A 2 7.93 -11.99 -12.50
CA PRO A 2 7.39 -11.76 -11.15
C PRO A 2 7.18 -10.25 -10.92
N ALA A 3 6.02 -9.88 -10.39
CA ALA A 3 5.76 -8.50 -9.96
C ALA A 3 6.43 -8.23 -8.61
N ALA A 4 6.99 -7.03 -8.42
CA ALA A 4 7.47 -6.56 -7.12
C ALA A 4 6.29 -6.30 -6.17
N VAL A 5 6.55 -6.30 -4.86
CA VAL A 5 5.59 -5.88 -3.83
C VAL A 5 6.15 -4.70 -3.05
N GLY A 6 5.28 -3.72 -2.80
CA GLY A 6 5.53 -2.63 -1.85
C GLY A 6 4.41 -2.58 -0.82
N THR A 7 4.75 -2.30 0.44
CA THR A 7 3.81 -2.29 1.56
C THR A 7 4.10 -1.12 2.49
N ILE A 8 3.07 -0.41 2.93
CA ILE A 8 3.17 0.65 3.96
C ILE A 8 2.16 0.36 5.08
N GLU A 9 2.60 0.53 6.33
CA GLU A 9 1.75 0.38 7.51
C GLU A 9 1.76 1.66 8.37
N THR A 10 0.59 2.25 8.62
CA THR A 10 0.43 3.48 9.42
C THR A 10 -0.38 3.25 10.68
N LEU A 11 -0.22 4.13 11.68
CA LEU A 11 -1.17 4.22 12.78
C LEU A 11 -2.44 4.94 12.32
N GLY A 12 -3.60 4.30 12.49
CA GLY A 12 -4.89 4.81 12.05
C GLY A 12 -5.12 4.68 10.54
N PHE A 13 -6.39 4.63 10.16
CA PHE A 13 -6.82 4.46 8.77
C PHE A 13 -6.48 5.64 7.83
N PRO A 14 -6.60 6.92 8.24
CA PRO A 14 -6.35 8.03 7.32
C PRO A 14 -4.94 8.05 6.73
N GLY A 15 -3.93 7.64 7.50
CA GLY A 15 -2.54 7.57 7.04
C GLY A 15 -2.36 6.57 5.89
N VAL A 16 -2.96 5.40 6.01
CA VAL A 16 -2.83 4.33 5.00
C VAL A 16 -3.62 4.68 3.74
N LEU A 17 -4.75 5.37 3.89
CA LEU A 17 -5.55 5.87 2.77
C LEU A 17 -4.76 6.90 1.95
N ALA A 18 -4.13 7.87 2.62
CA ALA A 18 -3.28 8.85 1.96
C ALA A 18 -2.07 8.20 1.27
N ALA A 19 -1.46 7.19 1.91
CA ALA A 19 -0.36 6.44 1.33
C ALA A 19 -0.81 5.67 0.06
N ALA A 20 -1.97 5.00 0.09
CA ALA A 20 -2.51 4.28 -1.05
C ALA A 20 -2.78 5.19 -2.24
N ASP A 21 -3.41 6.36 -2.01
CA ASP A 21 -3.67 7.36 -3.06
C ASP A 21 -2.36 7.85 -3.71
N ALA A 22 -1.36 8.16 -2.90
CA ALA A 22 -0.05 8.58 -3.40
C ALA A 22 0.65 7.46 -4.20
N MET A 23 0.63 6.21 -3.73
CA MET A 23 1.25 5.08 -4.43
C MET A 23 0.69 4.88 -5.84
N VAL A 24 -0.63 4.82 -5.99
CA VAL A 24 -1.28 4.52 -7.28
C VAL A 24 -1.23 5.68 -8.26
N LYS A 25 -1.07 6.92 -7.77
CA LYS A 25 -0.86 8.10 -8.62
C LYS A 25 0.60 8.29 -9.04
N ALA A 26 1.56 7.90 -8.19
CA ALA A 26 2.98 8.08 -8.45
C ALA A 26 3.59 6.98 -9.34
N GLY A 27 2.98 5.80 -9.40
CA GLY A 27 3.53 4.68 -10.16
C GLY A 27 2.46 3.83 -10.86
N ALA A 28 2.88 3.11 -11.89
CA ALA A 28 2.06 2.11 -12.57
C ALA A 28 1.96 0.82 -11.72
N VAL A 29 1.34 0.94 -10.56
CA VAL A 29 1.17 -0.14 -9.57
C VAL A 29 -0.30 -0.36 -9.29
N THR A 30 -0.66 -1.58 -8.88
CA THR A 30 -2.02 -1.95 -8.51
C THR A 30 -2.09 -2.17 -7.01
N LEU A 31 -3.07 -1.56 -6.35
CA LEU A 31 -3.41 -1.89 -4.96
C LEU A 31 -3.99 -3.31 -4.91
N VAL A 32 -3.35 -4.20 -4.16
CA VAL A 32 -3.73 -5.62 -4.09
C VAL A 32 -4.22 -6.07 -2.73
N SER A 33 -3.92 -5.31 -1.69
CA SER A 33 -4.38 -5.61 -0.33
C SER A 33 -4.51 -4.34 0.49
N TYR A 34 -5.53 -4.33 1.34
CA TYR A 34 -5.69 -3.45 2.48
C TYR A 34 -6.09 -4.34 3.65
N ASP A 35 -5.41 -4.21 4.78
CA ASP A 35 -5.69 -5.01 5.97
C ASP A 35 -5.54 -4.18 7.25
N LYS A 36 -6.22 -4.65 8.30
CA LYS A 36 -6.12 -4.11 9.65
C LYS A 36 -5.16 -4.97 10.45
N SER A 37 -4.06 -4.36 10.87
CA SER A 37 -3.12 -4.94 11.83
C SER A 37 -3.58 -4.68 13.27
N GLU A 38 -2.81 -5.16 14.24
CA GLU A 38 -3.09 -4.91 15.66
C GLU A 38 -2.82 -3.45 16.07
N LYS A 39 -3.31 -3.06 17.25
CA LYS A 39 -3.04 -1.75 17.88
C LYS A 39 -3.45 -0.54 17.02
N GLY A 40 -4.53 -0.69 16.25
CA GLY A 40 -5.06 0.38 15.40
C GLY A 40 -4.17 0.71 14.20
N ARG A 41 -3.25 -0.18 13.82
CA ARG A 41 -2.44 -0.04 12.62
C ARG A 41 -3.16 -0.60 11.40
N PHE A 42 -2.90 0.00 10.25
CA PHE A 42 -3.49 -0.40 8.99
C PHE A 42 -2.40 -0.48 7.93
N MET A 43 -2.53 -1.44 7.03
CA MET A 43 -1.56 -1.74 5.99
C MET A 43 -2.21 -1.67 4.60
N VAL A 44 -1.43 -1.24 3.62
CA VAL A 44 -1.77 -1.39 2.19
C VAL A 44 -0.58 -1.97 1.44
N SER A 45 -0.87 -2.80 0.44
CA SER A 45 0.15 -3.40 -0.43
C SER A 45 -0.18 -3.16 -1.90
N VAL A 46 0.86 -2.89 -2.68
CA VAL A 46 0.80 -2.70 -4.14
C VAL A 46 1.70 -3.69 -4.86
N ARG A 47 1.38 -3.98 -6.12
CA ARG A 47 2.18 -4.80 -7.03
C ARG A 47 2.48 -4.05 -8.32
N GLY A 48 3.69 -4.21 -8.85
CA GLY A 48 4.11 -3.55 -10.09
C GLY A 48 5.52 -3.97 -10.55
N LYS A 49 6.10 -3.18 -11.45
CA LYS A 49 7.53 -3.31 -11.83
C LYS A 49 8.42 -2.79 -10.68
N ILE A 50 9.71 -3.13 -10.69
CA ILE A 50 10.69 -2.71 -9.67
C ILE A 50 11.13 -1.24 -9.84
N SER A 51 11.06 -0.72 -11.08
CA SER A 51 11.61 0.57 -11.53
C SER A 51 11.05 1.80 -10.83
#